data_AF-A0A058ZD45-F1
#
_entry.id   AF-A0A058ZD45-F1
#
_cell.length_a   1.000
_cell.length_b   1.000
_cell.length_c   1.000
_cell.angle_alpha   90.00
_cell.angle_beta   90.00
_cell.angle_gamma   90.00
#
_symmetry.space_group_name_H-M   'P 1'
#
loop_
_entity.id
_entity.type
_entity.pdbx_description
1 polymer ?
#
loop_
_entity_poly.entity_id
_entity_poly.type
_entity_poly.pdbx_seq_one_letter_code
_entity_poly.pdbx_strand_id
1 'polypeptide(L)'
;MGRITCEHLPHPWITPRRESLRAGTPARLPAVDWTVTSADGDLSINPCAPLKQSVCDSSSYACLNQGSYFTNYASQYGSSKSNPEDTIVTINLNQGDYCMLNNPYNVDVIFTCGSGEGTPVPVGHSDSDPCKYVVTWSTKYACAGKSSSGGISGGGVFLIIFFVTLILYFSIGAFYNYKFRGLQGIEILPNSEFWMSLPSYIKDGCRFTYQKIMGLFGGSSSSGGHESF
;
A
#
# COMPACT_ATOMS: atom_id res chain seq x y z
N MET A 1 0.14 15.63 -12.06
CA MET A 1 -0.31 14.35 -12.63
C MET A 1 0.78 13.32 -12.42
N GLY A 2 0.45 12.14 -11.92
CA GLY A 2 1.44 11.09 -11.75
C GLY A 2 1.90 10.58 -13.09
N ARG A 3 3.20 10.66 -13.37
CA ARG A 3 3.82 10.08 -14.56
C ARG A 3 4.85 9.06 -14.08
N ILE A 4 4.66 7.81 -14.46
CA ILE A 4 5.72 6.81 -14.38
C ILE A 4 6.58 7.00 -15.62
N THR A 5 7.86 7.27 -15.41
CA THR A 5 8.85 7.30 -16.48
C THR A 5 9.72 6.07 -16.37
N CYS A 6 9.99 5.42 -17.50
CA CYS A 6 10.98 4.35 -17.53
C CYS A 6 12.38 4.94 -17.36
N GLU A 7 13.20 4.28 -16.55
CA GLU A 7 14.62 4.60 -16.50
C GLU A 7 15.26 4.17 -17.82
N HIS A 8 15.52 5.14 -18.72
CA HIS A 8 16.36 4.87 -19.87
C HIS A 8 17.76 4.49 -19.39
N LEU A 9 18.23 3.30 -19.77
CA LEU A 9 19.63 2.93 -19.65
C LEU A 9 20.46 4.02 -20.34
N PRO A 10 21.45 4.63 -19.67
CA PRO A 10 22.31 5.59 -20.33
C PRO A 10 23.02 4.90 -21.50
N HIS A 11 23.12 5.58 -22.64
CA HIS A 11 24.01 5.17 -23.72
C HIS A 11 25.44 4.98 -23.16
N PRO A 12 26.23 4.01 -23.66
CA PRO A 12 27.53 3.64 -23.10
C PRO A 12 28.59 4.76 -23.06
N TRP A 13 28.32 5.92 -23.66
CA TRP A 13 29.25 7.06 -23.74
C TRP A 13 28.74 8.33 -23.03
N ILE A 14 27.54 8.31 -22.44
CA ILE A 14 26.98 9.48 -21.77
C ILE A 14 27.01 9.21 -20.27
N THR A 15 27.97 9.81 -19.58
CA THR A 15 27.97 9.84 -18.12
C THR A 15 26.70 10.58 -17.66
N PRO A 16 25.95 10.04 -16.67
CA PRO A 16 24.85 10.80 -16.10
C PRO A 16 25.43 12.06 -15.47
N ARG A 17 25.06 13.23 -16.00
CA ARG A 17 25.20 14.49 -15.26
C ARG A 17 24.53 14.24 -13.92
N ARG A 18 25.25 14.41 -12.80
CA ARG A 18 24.65 14.49 -11.46
C ARG A 18 23.72 15.71 -11.45
N GLU A 19 22.54 15.54 -12.01
CA GLU A 19 21.44 16.48 -11.82
C GLU A 19 21.12 16.38 -10.33
N SER A 20 21.28 17.49 -9.63
CA SER A 20 20.95 17.59 -8.21
C SER A 20 19.54 17.03 -7.99
N LEU A 21 19.39 16.15 -7.00
CA LEU A 21 18.10 15.66 -6.51
C LEU A 21 17.23 16.86 -6.11
N ARG A 22 16.46 17.40 -7.06
CA ARG A 22 15.38 18.34 -6.75
C ARG A 22 14.20 17.51 -6.26
N ALA A 23 13.64 17.94 -5.14
CA ALA A 23 12.34 17.47 -4.67
C ALA A 23 11.32 17.60 -5.82
N GLY A 24 10.69 16.49 -6.20
CA GLY A 24 9.74 16.43 -7.31
C GLY A 24 10.22 15.71 -8.58
N THR A 25 11.39 15.07 -8.57
CA THR A 25 11.80 14.19 -9.68
C THR A 25 10.85 12.98 -9.73
N PRO A 26 10.18 12.69 -10.87
CA PRO A 26 9.29 11.55 -10.99
C PRO A 26 10.07 10.27 -10.69
N ALA A 27 9.50 9.43 -9.84
CA ALA A 27 10.07 8.12 -9.53
C ALA A 27 10.12 7.30 -10.83
N ARG A 28 11.31 6.79 -11.18
CA ARG A 28 11.53 6.03 -12.41
C ARG A 28 11.34 4.55 -12.15
N LEU A 29 10.53 3.89 -12.97
CA LEU A 29 10.39 2.44 -12.93
C LEU A 29 11.66 1.81 -13.54
N PRO A 30 12.33 0.88 -12.83
CA PRO A 30 13.53 0.24 -13.35
C PRO A 30 13.18 -0.74 -14.48
N ALA A 31 14.06 -0.82 -15.49
CA ALA A 31 13.95 -1.79 -16.59
C ALA A 31 14.45 -3.17 -16.14
N VAL A 32 13.60 -3.86 -15.38
CA VAL A 32 13.84 -5.20 -14.84
C VAL A 32 12.76 -6.16 -15.33
N ASP A 33 13.17 -7.36 -15.70
CA ASP A 33 12.28 -8.43 -16.12
C ASP A 33 11.65 -9.09 -14.89
N TRP A 34 10.33 -9.21 -14.89
CA TRP A 34 9.58 -9.90 -13.85
C TRP A 34 8.93 -11.14 -14.43
N THR A 35 8.99 -12.26 -13.71
CA THR A 35 8.26 -13.48 -14.06
C THR A 35 7.25 -13.78 -12.95
N VAL A 36 5.98 -13.91 -13.33
CA VAL A 36 4.86 -14.11 -12.41
C VAL A 36 3.93 -15.18 -12.94
N THR A 37 3.55 -16.12 -12.07
CA THR A 37 2.66 -17.21 -12.44
C THR A 37 1.20 -16.75 -12.41
N SER A 38 0.47 -17.03 -13.48
CA SER A 38 -0.97 -16.80 -13.61
C SER A 38 -1.70 -18.13 -13.82
N ALA A 39 -3.03 -18.08 -13.98
CA ALA A 39 -3.82 -19.25 -14.35
C ALA A 39 -3.51 -19.76 -15.78
N ASP A 40 -3.03 -18.86 -16.65
CA ASP A 40 -2.75 -19.17 -18.06
C ASP A 40 -1.33 -19.72 -18.26
N GLY A 41 -0.40 -19.40 -17.36
CA GLY A 41 1.00 -19.80 -17.42
C GLY A 41 1.93 -18.83 -16.69
N ASP A 42 3.24 -18.94 -16.92
CA ASP A 42 4.22 -18.01 -16.37
C ASP A 42 4.39 -16.81 -17.31
N LEU A 43 3.96 -15.63 -16.85
CA LEU A 43 4.07 -14.38 -17.59
C LEU A 43 5.40 -13.69 -17.24
N SER A 44 6.26 -13.50 -18.24
CA SER A 44 7.41 -12.62 -18.15
C SER A 44 7.08 -11.24 -18.71
N ILE A 45 7.33 -10.16 -17.96
CA ILE A 45 6.96 -8.80 -18.33
C ILE A 45 8.01 -7.76 -17.91
N ASN A 46 8.27 -6.80 -18.80
CA ASN A 46 9.07 -5.61 -18.53
C ASN A 46 8.46 -4.41 -19.27
N PRO A 47 7.76 -3.49 -18.58
CA PRO A 47 7.11 -2.35 -19.22
C PRO A 47 8.08 -1.31 -19.82
N CYS A 48 9.37 -1.38 -19.46
CA CYS A 48 10.34 -0.32 -19.73
C CYS A 48 11.45 -0.69 -20.70
N ALA A 49 11.61 -1.97 -21.02
CA ALA A 49 12.52 -2.45 -22.03
C ALA A 49 12.06 -3.82 -22.55
N PRO A 50 12.49 -4.23 -23.76
CA PRO A 50 12.37 -5.62 -24.17
C PRO A 50 13.02 -6.57 -23.16
N LEU A 51 12.42 -7.75 -23.00
CA LEU A 51 12.87 -8.81 -22.12
C LEU A 51 14.28 -9.29 -22.54
N LYS A 52 15.20 -9.42 -21.59
CA LYS A 52 16.60 -9.78 -21.88
C LYS A 52 16.78 -11.22 -22.30
N GLN A 53 15.91 -12.11 -21.82
CA GLN A 53 15.95 -13.55 -22.09
C GLN A 53 14.54 -14.07 -22.41
N SER A 54 13.88 -13.43 -23.36
CA SER A 54 12.57 -13.86 -23.83
C SER A 54 12.68 -15.05 -24.78
N VAL A 55 11.88 -16.08 -24.52
CA VAL A 55 11.72 -17.25 -25.41
C VAL A 55 10.76 -16.94 -26.58
N CYS A 56 9.96 -15.87 -26.46
CA CYS A 56 9.02 -15.44 -27.49
C CYS A 56 9.72 -14.71 -28.65
N ASP A 57 10.31 -13.55 -28.36
CA ASP A 57 11.10 -12.73 -29.28
C ASP A 57 12.05 -11.82 -28.50
N SER A 58 13.22 -11.47 -29.08
CA SER A 58 14.15 -10.48 -28.54
C SER A 58 13.56 -9.08 -28.30
N SER A 59 12.45 -8.77 -28.97
CA SER A 59 11.72 -7.50 -28.88
C SER A 59 10.50 -7.56 -27.95
N SER A 60 10.15 -8.73 -27.41
CA SER A 60 8.97 -8.87 -26.55
C SER A 60 9.12 -8.09 -25.25
N TYR A 61 8.10 -7.29 -24.91
CA TYR A 61 7.91 -6.66 -23.60
C TYR A 61 7.13 -7.57 -22.65
N ALA A 62 6.30 -8.47 -23.19
CA ALA A 62 5.54 -9.46 -22.44
C ALA A 62 5.48 -10.80 -23.19
N CYS A 63 5.76 -11.90 -22.49
CA CYS A 63 5.80 -13.25 -23.04
C CYS A 63 5.16 -14.22 -22.05
N LEU A 64 4.15 -14.98 -22.49
CA LEU A 64 3.50 -16.00 -21.68
C LEU A 64 4.08 -17.38 -22.00
N ASN A 65 4.55 -18.09 -20.98
CA ASN A 65 5.00 -19.47 -21.06
C ASN A 65 3.92 -20.41 -20.52
N GLN A 66 3.38 -21.26 -21.39
CA GLN A 66 2.33 -22.22 -21.05
C GLN A 66 2.86 -23.67 -21.06
N GLY A 67 4.17 -23.82 -20.81
CA GLY A 67 4.89 -25.08 -20.77
C GLY A 67 5.40 -25.52 -22.14
N SER A 68 4.51 -25.96 -23.02
CA SER A 68 4.89 -26.48 -24.36
C SER A 68 4.86 -25.42 -25.46
N TYR A 69 4.23 -24.27 -25.20
CA TYR A 69 4.09 -23.19 -26.15
C TYR A 69 4.32 -21.85 -25.45
N PHE A 70 4.86 -20.92 -26.22
CA PHE A 70 5.15 -19.55 -25.82
C PHE A 70 4.32 -18.63 -26.69
N THR A 71 3.75 -17.59 -26.10
CA THR A 71 2.95 -16.61 -26.85
C THR A 71 3.44 -15.21 -26.51
N ASN A 72 3.78 -14.45 -27.55
CA ASN A 72 4.18 -13.07 -27.41
C ASN A 72 2.95 -12.21 -27.18
N TYR A 73 2.87 -11.54 -26.03
CA TYR A 73 1.72 -10.73 -25.65
C TYR A 73 1.90 -9.26 -26.02
N ALA A 74 3.14 -8.79 -26.18
CA ALA A 74 3.46 -7.45 -26.66
C ALA A 74 4.92 -7.34 -27.08
N SER A 75 5.17 -6.63 -28.18
CA SER A 75 6.53 -6.34 -28.69
C SER A 75 6.86 -4.85 -28.75
N GLN A 76 5.91 -3.99 -28.41
CA GLN A 76 6.10 -2.54 -28.50
C GLN A 76 5.47 -1.79 -27.33
N TYR A 77 6.12 -0.68 -26.98
CA TYR A 77 5.55 0.29 -26.05
C TYR A 77 4.51 1.14 -26.78
N GLY A 78 3.25 1.02 -26.39
CA GLY A 78 2.14 1.74 -27.01
C GLY A 78 1.99 3.16 -26.46
N SER A 79 1.39 3.27 -25.27
CA SER A 79 1.12 4.59 -24.66
C SER A 79 1.03 4.50 -23.15
N SER A 80 1.21 5.64 -22.46
CA SER A 80 0.95 5.77 -21.03
C SER A 80 -0.17 6.77 -20.80
N LYS A 81 -1.18 6.36 -20.03
CA LYS A 81 -2.31 7.20 -19.61
C LYS A 81 -2.31 7.32 -18.10
N SER A 82 -2.63 8.50 -17.56
CA SER A 82 -2.78 8.73 -16.12
C SER A 82 -4.20 9.21 -15.83
N ASN A 83 -4.90 8.54 -14.91
CA ASN A 83 -6.18 9.06 -14.42
C ASN A 83 -5.91 10.11 -13.33
N PRO A 84 -6.30 11.39 -13.52
CA PRO A 84 -6.07 12.43 -12.52
C PRO A 84 -6.82 12.20 -11.19
N GLU A 85 -7.90 11.42 -11.19
CA GLU A 85 -8.75 11.22 -10.01
C GLU A 85 -8.23 10.09 -9.10
N ASP A 86 -7.77 8.97 -9.68
CA ASP A 86 -7.52 7.73 -8.93
C ASP A 86 -6.05 7.43 -8.63
N THR A 87 -5.10 8.30 -8.99
CA THR A 87 -3.66 8.00 -8.88
C THR A 87 -3.27 6.71 -9.63
N ILE A 88 -4.05 6.34 -10.66
CA ILE A 88 -3.81 5.17 -11.51
C ILE A 88 -3.03 5.62 -12.74
N VAL A 89 -1.98 4.87 -13.06
CA VAL A 89 -1.23 5.03 -14.31
C VAL A 89 -1.31 3.72 -15.08
N THR A 90 -1.73 3.78 -16.34
CA THR A 90 -1.81 2.60 -17.21
C THR A 90 -0.78 2.72 -18.32
N ILE A 91 0.10 1.72 -18.42
CA ILE A 91 1.00 1.54 -19.55
C ILE A 91 0.41 0.46 -20.45
N ASN A 92 0.20 0.80 -21.72
CA ASN A 92 -0.24 -0.12 -22.75
C ASN A 92 0.99 -0.61 -23.54
N LEU A 93 1.17 -1.92 -23.55
CA LEU A 93 2.12 -2.63 -24.40
C LEU A 93 1.33 -3.32 -25.52
N ASN A 94 1.79 -3.27 -26.75
CA ASN A 94 1.02 -3.73 -27.91
C ASN A 94 1.85 -4.52 -28.91
N GLN A 95 1.19 -4.97 -29.99
CA GLN A 95 1.80 -5.74 -31.08
C GLN A 95 2.42 -7.06 -30.60
N GLY A 96 1.65 -7.82 -29.81
CA GLY A 96 1.91 -9.24 -29.61
C GLY A 96 1.48 -10.08 -30.81
N ASP A 97 1.50 -11.40 -30.61
CA ASP A 97 0.99 -12.38 -31.55
C ASP A 97 -0.51 -12.16 -31.82
N TYR A 98 -0.98 -12.69 -32.94
CA TYR A 98 -2.38 -12.57 -33.30
C TYR A 98 -3.25 -13.49 -32.45
N CYS A 99 -4.12 -12.85 -31.68
CA CYS A 99 -5.28 -13.41 -31.02
C CYS A 99 -6.49 -13.39 -31.96
N MET A 100 -7.51 -14.17 -31.62
CA MET A 100 -8.86 -14.25 -32.22
C MET A 100 -9.17 -13.18 -33.30
N LEU A 101 -9.59 -13.64 -34.48
CA LEU A 101 -9.96 -12.77 -35.62
C LEU A 101 -8.83 -11.83 -36.08
N ASN A 102 -7.57 -12.25 -35.93
CA ASN A 102 -6.38 -11.53 -36.42
C ASN A 102 -6.14 -10.18 -35.71
N ASN A 103 -6.53 -10.09 -34.43
CA ASN A 103 -6.24 -8.94 -33.58
C ASN A 103 -4.97 -9.21 -32.77
N PRO A 104 -3.98 -8.31 -32.74
CA PRO A 104 -2.77 -8.53 -31.95
C PRO A 104 -3.08 -8.49 -30.46
N TYR A 105 -2.38 -9.32 -29.67
CA TYR A 105 -2.40 -9.21 -28.21
C TYR A 105 -1.89 -7.83 -27.76
N ASN A 106 -2.49 -7.35 -26.66
CA ASN A 106 -2.07 -6.14 -25.96
C ASN A 106 -2.06 -6.39 -24.45
N VAL A 107 -1.16 -5.73 -23.74
CA VAL A 107 -1.07 -5.82 -22.27
C VAL A 107 -1.27 -4.44 -21.66
N ASP A 108 -2.26 -4.31 -20.78
CA ASP A 108 -2.47 -3.12 -19.97
C ASP A 108 -1.90 -3.36 -18.57
N VAL A 109 -0.82 -2.64 -18.25
CA VAL A 109 -0.18 -2.66 -16.93
C VAL A 109 -0.70 -1.47 -16.13
N ILE A 110 -1.52 -1.79 -15.12
CA ILE A 110 -2.22 -0.82 -14.28
C ILE A 110 -1.42 -0.63 -12.98
N PHE A 111 -0.78 0.53 -12.86
CA PHE A 111 -0.01 0.91 -11.70
C PHE A 111 -0.86 1.67 -10.68
N THR A 112 -0.71 1.27 -9.41
CA THR A 112 -1.30 1.95 -8.26
C THR A 112 -0.21 2.33 -7.25
N CYS A 113 -0.44 3.38 -6.46
CA CYS A 113 0.54 3.80 -5.45
C CYS A 113 0.66 2.75 -4.34
N GLY A 114 1.88 2.28 -4.11
CA GLY A 114 2.25 1.33 -3.06
C GLY A 114 3.39 1.85 -2.19
N SER A 115 3.62 1.23 -1.02
CA SER A 115 4.67 1.64 -0.08
C SER A 115 6.07 1.12 -0.44
N GLY A 116 6.17 0.11 -1.31
CA GLY A 116 7.43 -0.53 -1.72
C GLY A 116 7.54 -0.70 -3.24
N GLU A 117 8.51 -1.46 -3.72
CA GLU A 117 8.66 -1.73 -5.16
C GLU A 117 7.48 -2.53 -5.73
N GLY A 118 6.97 -3.45 -4.93
CA GLY A 118 5.86 -4.33 -5.30
C GLY A 118 6.20 -5.24 -6.47
N THR A 119 5.28 -6.16 -6.75
CA THR A 119 5.39 -7.13 -7.84
C THR A 119 4.20 -6.99 -8.78
N PRO A 120 4.37 -7.24 -10.09
CA PRO A 120 3.23 -7.32 -10.99
C PRO A 120 2.33 -8.49 -10.58
N VAL A 121 1.02 -8.32 -10.70
CA VAL A 121 0.01 -9.33 -10.38
C VAL A 121 -0.86 -9.51 -11.62
N PRO A 122 -0.77 -10.67 -12.29
CA PRO A 122 -1.63 -11.00 -13.43
C PRO A 122 -3.09 -11.05 -12.97
N VAL A 123 -3.96 -10.32 -13.66
CA VAL A 123 -5.42 -10.43 -13.49
C VAL A 123 -5.98 -11.45 -14.47
N GLY A 124 -5.41 -11.52 -15.68
CA GLY A 124 -5.88 -12.37 -16.76
C GLY A 124 -6.35 -11.56 -17.97
N HIS A 125 -7.12 -12.20 -18.85
CA HIS A 125 -7.74 -11.52 -19.98
C HIS A 125 -8.87 -10.57 -19.53
N SER A 126 -9.07 -9.49 -20.28
CA SER A 126 -10.17 -8.55 -20.04
C SER A 126 -11.51 -9.18 -20.44
N ASP A 127 -12.53 -9.06 -19.60
CA ASP A 127 -13.89 -9.53 -19.90
C ASP A 127 -14.48 -8.90 -21.17
N SER A 128 -14.04 -7.68 -21.49
CA SER A 128 -14.50 -6.92 -22.66
C SER A 128 -13.67 -7.17 -23.93
N ASP A 129 -12.45 -7.69 -23.80
CA ASP A 129 -11.52 -7.88 -24.93
C ASP A 129 -10.60 -9.08 -24.62
N PRO A 130 -10.85 -10.26 -25.23
CA PRO A 130 -10.05 -11.46 -24.98
C PRO A 130 -8.62 -11.34 -25.51
N CYS A 131 -8.31 -10.36 -26.37
CA CYS A 131 -6.96 -10.11 -26.86
C CYS A 131 -6.20 -9.08 -26.01
N LYS A 132 -6.81 -8.60 -24.93
CA LYS A 132 -6.19 -7.73 -23.94
C LYS A 132 -5.92 -8.50 -22.64
N TYR A 133 -4.67 -8.49 -22.22
CA TYR A 133 -4.24 -9.02 -20.93
C TYR A 133 -4.03 -7.89 -19.93
N VAL A 134 -4.47 -8.08 -18.68
CA VAL A 134 -4.41 -7.06 -17.63
C VAL A 134 -3.47 -7.53 -16.52
N VAL A 135 -2.55 -6.63 -16.15
CA VAL A 135 -1.63 -6.81 -15.02
C VAL A 135 -1.77 -5.63 -14.10
N THR A 136 -1.93 -5.87 -12.80
CA THR A 136 -1.96 -4.80 -11.79
C THR A 136 -0.64 -4.75 -11.04
N TRP A 137 -0.17 -3.56 -10.68
CA TRP A 137 1.12 -3.40 -10.00
C TRP A 137 1.06 -2.26 -8.99
N SER A 138 1.04 -2.61 -7.71
CA SER A 138 1.14 -1.63 -6.62
C SER A 138 2.59 -1.31 -6.34
N THR A 139 3.02 -0.06 -6.56
CA THR A 139 4.43 0.31 -6.46
C THR A 139 4.65 1.76 -6.02
N LYS A 140 5.77 2.01 -5.32
CA LYS A 140 6.24 3.33 -4.90
C LYS A 140 6.50 4.25 -6.09
N TYR A 141 6.81 3.69 -7.26
CA TYR A 141 7.08 4.48 -8.47
C TYR A 141 5.82 5.15 -9.03
N ALA A 142 4.62 4.63 -8.70
CA ALA A 142 3.35 5.22 -9.10
C ALA A 142 2.93 6.40 -8.19
N CYS A 143 3.59 6.57 -7.04
CA CYS A 143 3.32 7.63 -6.07
C CYS A 143 4.00 8.95 -6.49
N ALA A 144 3.67 9.48 -7.67
CA ALA A 144 4.23 10.74 -8.13
C ALA A 144 3.50 11.94 -7.49
N GLY A 145 4.23 12.74 -6.71
CA GLY A 145 3.76 14.03 -6.20
C GLY A 145 2.84 13.97 -4.98
N LYS A 146 2.45 12.79 -4.51
CA LYS A 146 2.02 12.63 -3.13
C LYS A 146 3.28 12.32 -2.34
N SER A 147 3.86 13.36 -1.72
CA SER A 147 4.45 13.15 -0.39
C SER A 147 3.47 12.22 0.30
N SER A 148 3.90 11.03 0.71
CA SER A 148 3.11 10.11 1.51
C SER A 148 2.46 10.95 2.61
N SER A 149 1.23 11.38 2.39
CA SER A 149 0.51 12.24 3.32
C SER A 149 -0.03 11.26 4.35
N GLY A 150 0.89 10.65 5.08
CA GLY A 150 0.66 10.18 6.44
C GLY A 150 0.38 11.42 7.27
N GLY A 151 -0.75 12.08 6.98
CA GLY A 151 -1.36 12.99 7.92
C GLY A 151 -1.64 12.19 9.17
N ILE A 152 -1.31 12.77 10.31
CA ILE A 152 -1.70 12.21 11.59
C ILE A 152 -3.20 11.97 11.51
N SER A 153 -3.63 10.71 11.66
CA SER A 153 -5.04 10.34 11.70
C SER A 153 -5.77 11.25 12.69
N GLY A 154 -7.05 11.54 12.47
CA GLY A 154 -7.83 12.37 13.41
C GLY A 154 -7.72 11.88 14.87
N GLY A 155 -7.58 10.57 15.07
CA GLY A 155 -7.30 9.99 16.39
C GLY A 155 -5.93 10.40 16.97
N GLY A 156 -4.88 10.43 16.15
CA GLY A 156 -3.56 10.89 16.59
C GLY A 156 -3.55 12.38 16.97
N VAL A 157 -4.26 13.23 16.22
CA VAL A 157 -4.40 14.65 16.56
C VAL A 157 -5.14 14.82 17.88
N PHE A 158 -6.23 14.08 18.07
CA PHE A 158 -6.99 14.08 19.32
C PHE A 158 -6.13 13.67 20.53
N LEU A 159 -5.33 12.60 20.39
CA LEU A 159 -4.43 12.15 21.47
C LEU A 159 -3.37 13.21 21.81
N ILE A 160 -2.78 13.87 20.82
CA ILE A 160 -1.80 14.95 21.04
C ILE A 160 -2.43 16.08 21.84
N ILE A 161 -3.63 16.54 21.44
CA ILE A 161 -4.35 17.61 22.15
C ILE A 161 -4.67 17.19 23.59
N PHE A 162 -5.18 15.97 23.78
CA PHE A 162 -5.52 15.43 25.10
C PHE A 162 -4.31 15.45 26.05
N PHE A 163 -3.16 14.92 25.62
CA PHE A 163 -1.96 14.87 26.48
C PHE A 163 -1.38 16.26 26.76
N VAL A 164 -1.39 17.18 25.79
CA VAL A 164 -0.93 18.55 26.01
C VAL A 164 -1.81 19.27 27.03
N THR A 165 -3.14 19.18 26.88
CA THR A 165 -4.08 19.76 27.85
C THR A 165 -3.95 19.11 29.23
N LEU A 166 -3.74 17.79 29.30
CA LEU A 166 -3.53 17.06 30.55
C LEU A 166 -2.27 17.53 31.30
N ILE A 167 -1.15 17.70 30.60
CA ILE A 167 0.10 18.20 31.18
C ILE A 167 -0.08 19.63 31.71
N LEU A 168 -0.68 20.51 30.92
CA LEU A 168 -0.96 21.89 31.33
C LEU A 168 -1.88 21.93 32.56
N TYR A 169 -2.92 21.10 32.59
CA TYR A 169 -3.82 20.98 33.73
C TYR A 169 -3.08 20.56 35.01
N PHE A 170 -2.26 19.50 34.95
CA PHE A 170 -1.52 19.04 36.13
C PHE A 170 -0.47 20.06 36.59
N SER A 171 0.29 20.65 35.67
CA SER A 171 1.37 21.58 36.03
C SER A 171 0.85 22.91 36.57
N ILE A 172 -0.16 23.52 35.93
CA ILE A 172 -0.77 24.76 36.42
C ILE A 172 -1.52 24.50 37.73
N GLY A 173 -2.30 23.43 37.80
CA GLY A 173 -3.10 23.14 38.98
C GLY A 173 -2.26 22.70 40.19
N ALA A 174 -1.20 21.92 39.99
CA ALA A 174 -0.24 21.60 41.04
C ALA A 174 0.48 22.85 41.54
N PHE A 175 0.91 23.73 40.64
CA PHE A 175 1.52 25.01 41.02
C PHE A 175 0.55 25.87 41.85
N TYR A 176 -0.71 25.97 41.43
CA TYR A 176 -1.74 26.72 42.15
C TYR A 176 -2.00 26.14 43.56
N ASN A 177 -2.20 24.82 43.67
CA ASN A 177 -2.45 24.15 44.94
C ASN A 177 -1.25 24.23 45.89
N TYR A 178 -0.04 24.08 45.37
CA TYR A 178 1.18 24.24 46.16
C TYR A 178 1.38 25.68 46.64
N LYS A 179 1.22 26.66 45.74
CA LYS A 179 1.58 28.04 46.04
C LYS A 179 0.51 28.81 46.80
N PHE A 180 -0.77 28.64 46.46
CA PHE A 180 -1.86 29.43 47.03
C PHE A 180 -2.67 28.66 48.07
N ARG A 181 -2.72 27.31 48.00
CA ARG A 181 -3.48 26.49 48.94
C ARG A 181 -2.61 25.78 49.98
N GLY A 182 -1.28 25.78 49.80
CA GLY A 182 -0.34 25.17 50.74
C GLY A 182 -0.49 23.66 50.90
N LEU A 183 -1.15 22.98 49.95
CA LEU A 183 -1.34 21.54 49.99
C LEU A 183 -0.01 20.82 49.76
N GLN A 184 0.18 19.66 50.39
CA GLN A 184 1.40 18.87 50.32
C GLN A 184 1.09 17.40 50.00
N GLY A 185 2.06 16.69 49.43
CA GLY A 185 1.89 15.29 49.03
C GLY A 185 0.95 15.11 47.82
N ILE A 186 0.22 13.99 47.79
CA ILE A 186 -0.62 13.59 46.64
C ILE A 186 -1.81 14.54 46.44
N GLU A 187 -2.19 15.30 47.46
CA GLU A 187 -3.27 16.29 47.42
C GLU A 187 -2.91 17.56 46.65
N ILE A 188 -1.63 17.75 46.28
CA ILE A 188 -1.22 18.82 45.36
C ILE A 188 -1.88 18.63 43.99
N LEU A 189 -2.08 17.38 43.55
CA LEU A 189 -2.65 17.09 42.24
C LEU A 189 -4.13 17.50 42.20
N PRO A 190 -4.54 18.32 41.22
CA PRO A 190 -5.95 18.67 41.03
C PRO A 190 -6.83 17.43 40.83
N ASN A 191 -7.94 17.34 41.57
CA ASN A 191 -8.91 16.23 41.51
C ASN A 191 -8.27 14.84 41.69
N SER A 192 -7.35 14.70 42.64
CA SER A 192 -6.57 13.48 42.89
C SER A 192 -7.44 12.22 43.06
N GLU A 193 -8.58 12.31 43.75
CA GLU A 193 -9.51 11.18 43.93
C GLU A 193 -10.02 10.60 42.61
N PHE A 194 -10.33 11.46 41.64
CA PHE A 194 -10.73 11.04 40.31
C PHE A 194 -9.58 10.33 39.57
N TRP A 195 -8.38 10.91 39.58
CA TRP A 195 -7.23 10.34 38.87
C TRP A 195 -6.72 9.03 39.46
N MET A 196 -6.83 8.86 40.78
CA MET A 196 -6.48 7.61 41.45
C MET A 196 -7.50 6.49 41.19
N SER A 197 -8.77 6.84 40.94
CA SER A 197 -9.83 5.87 40.64
C SER A 197 -9.94 5.52 39.15
N LEU A 198 -9.43 6.37 38.25
CA LEU A 198 -9.47 6.18 36.80
C LEU A 198 -8.90 4.82 36.32
N PRO A 199 -7.73 4.31 36.79
CA PRO A 199 -7.22 3.01 36.36
C PRO A 199 -8.17 1.85 36.69
N SER A 200 -8.87 1.92 37.82
CA SER A 200 -9.87 0.93 38.22
C SER A 200 -11.06 0.93 37.27
N TYR A 201 -11.58 2.11 36.93
CA TYR A 201 -12.70 2.23 35.98
C TYR A 201 -12.31 1.75 34.57
N ILE A 202 -11.08 2.00 34.12
CA ILE A 202 -10.60 1.48 32.82
C ILE A 202 -10.53 -0.05 32.84
N LYS A 203 -9.98 -0.63 33.91
CA LYS A 203 -9.91 -2.08 34.09
C LYS A 203 -11.29 -2.72 34.03
N ASP A 204 -12.28 -2.12 34.71
CA ASP A 204 -13.65 -2.61 34.73
C ASP A 204 -14.32 -2.50 33.35
N GLY A 205 -14.11 -1.38 32.65
CA GLY A 205 -14.57 -1.19 31.27
C GLY A 205 -13.98 -2.22 30.31
N CYS A 206 -12.66 -2.44 30.34
CA CYS A 206 -12.00 -3.44 29.51
C CYS A 206 -12.47 -4.87 29.81
N ARG A 207 -12.69 -5.21 31.10
CA ARG A 207 -13.25 -6.51 31.50
C ARG A 207 -14.64 -6.70 30.90
N PHE A 208 -15.50 -5.68 30.94
CA PHE A 208 -16.84 -5.73 30.37
C PHE A 208 -16.81 -5.89 28.84
N THR A 209 -15.99 -5.11 28.14
CA THR A 209 -15.84 -5.20 26.68
C THR A 209 -15.27 -6.56 26.26
N TYR A 210 -14.23 -7.05 26.96
CA TYR A 210 -13.64 -8.37 26.70
C TYR A 210 -14.66 -9.49 26.90
N GLN A 211 -15.43 -9.47 27.99
CA GLN A 211 -16.47 -10.46 28.26
C GLN A 211 -17.58 -10.45 27.22
N LYS A 212 -17.98 -9.27 26.74
CA LYS A 212 -18.98 -9.15 25.67
C LYS A 212 -18.44 -9.65 24.33
N ILE A 213 -17.22 -9.29 23.95
CA ILE A 213 -16.59 -9.73 22.69
C ILE A 213 -16.35 -11.26 22.74
N MET A 214 -15.78 -11.78 23.81
CA MET A 214 -15.56 -13.21 23.96
C MET A 214 -16.87 -14.00 24.10
N GLY A 215 -17.94 -13.41 24.65
CA GLY A 215 -19.27 -14.01 24.64
C GLY A 215 -19.93 -14.07 23.25
N LEU A 216 -19.54 -13.18 22.34
CA LEU A 216 -20.01 -13.18 20.95
C LEU A 216 -19.23 -14.17 20.06
N PHE A 217 -17.94 -14.42 20.35
CA PHE A 217 -17.10 -15.36 19.59
C PHE A 217 -16.95 -16.75 20.25
N GLY A 218 -17.27 -16.88 21.54
CA GLY A 218 -17.00 -18.06 22.38
C GLY A 218 -18.24 -18.85 22.79
N GLY A 219 -19.23 -18.96 21.92
CA GLY A 219 -20.32 -19.93 22.12
C GLY A 219 -19.80 -21.36 21.93
N SER A 220 -19.20 -21.96 22.96
CA SER A 220 -19.22 -23.41 23.29
C SER A 220 -18.37 -23.74 24.53
N SER A 221 -18.97 -24.49 25.48
CA SER A 221 -18.41 -25.23 26.64
C SER A 221 -17.86 -24.41 27.82
N SER A 222 -18.21 -24.60 29.11
CA SER A 222 -18.75 -25.71 29.93
C SER A 222 -19.28 -25.09 31.25
N SER A 223 -20.01 -25.69 32.19
CA SER A 223 -20.22 -27.08 32.59
C SER A 223 -21.47 -27.13 33.49
N GLY A 224 -22.40 -28.03 33.22
CA GLY A 224 -23.50 -28.36 34.12
C GLY A 224 -23.02 -29.31 35.21
N GLY A 225 -23.16 -28.91 36.48
CA GLY A 225 -23.01 -29.79 37.64
C GLY A 225 -24.36 -29.99 38.30
N HIS A 226 -24.82 -31.24 38.35
CA HIS A 226 -26.01 -31.70 39.05
C HIS A 226 -25.86 -31.50 40.58
N GLU A 227 -26.88 -30.93 41.23
CA GLU A 227 -27.17 -31.17 42.66
C GLU A 227 -28.45 -32.02 42.75
N SER A 228 -28.33 -33.19 43.40
CA SER A 228 -29.45 -34.00 43.87
C SER A 228 -29.49 -33.88 45.40
N PHE A 229 -30.71 -33.82 45.94
CA PHE A 229 -31.11 -33.80 47.35
C PHE A 229 -30.07 -34.14 48.42
#